data_AF-W7EMG4-F1
#
_entry.id   AF-W7EMG4-F1
#
_cell.length_a   1.000
_cell.length_b   1.000
_cell.length_c   1.000
_cell.angle_alpha   90.00
_cell.angle_beta   90.00
_cell.angle_gamma   90.00
#
_symmetry.space_group_name_H-M   'P 1'
#
loop_
_entity.id
_entity.type
_entity.pdbx_description
1 polymer ?
#
loop_
_entity_poly.entity_id
_entity_poly.type
_entity_poly.pdbx_seq_one_letter_code
_entity_poly.pdbx_strand_id
1 'polypeptide(L)'
;MSHQSNEHSSQIRHAQVHEQAAYQRVRLRMRILEDVCRLAKEDGQLENVLCIAPDMLRRLEKHRFPYPSRLEGLSDARVVEEATAARKWLFAVLGCQIKVMPREQEMRTIKLAVGKQLKGQQGDWSEKERLYMALTDYSLPSCESRLQAGFMVVLHRNLAEHLQDVVKLGAVYTERLQRLSDEAADFLDTLTHIADKAESIVVDHFACAIPLAQLATTANDTPAISDDSAACCPICQNPYTALSEFPIYELLDDYPVRIKHCGHVVGKACLEQWMMTPKIDEAKYPHRTCPLCRVKVEGVKPPETPRALKKHFQDDRRAMEALFELIYGFGVEVEDCMSAVAKCMSEEIACIELSTVVARNGSNEEQCEVLKKKLKELQKEKRVWGFRGDGVWSRLREEWMNSGVVRGA
;
A
#
# COMPACT_ATOMS: atom_id res chain seq x y z
N MET A 1 65.09 -16.39 18.81
CA MET A 1 63.89 -15.57 18.48
C MET A 1 62.99 -16.17 17.38
N SER A 2 63.28 -17.36 16.85
CA SER A 2 62.54 -18.00 15.74
C SER A 2 61.41 -18.97 16.15
N HIS A 3 61.35 -19.40 17.41
CA HIS A 3 60.30 -20.32 17.88
C HIS A 3 58.98 -19.61 18.23
N GLN A 4 59.03 -18.40 18.80
CA GLN A 4 57.82 -17.62 19.12
C GLN A 4 57.07 -17.12 17.87
N SER A 5 57.76 -16.85 16.76
CA SER A 5 57.16 -16.40 15.50
C SER A 5 56.38 -17.51 14.79
N ASN A 6 56.86 -18.75 14.87
CA ASN A 6 56.20 -19.92 14.30
C ASN A 6 54.98 -20.37 15.11
N GLU A 7 55.01 -20.25 16.43
CA GLU A 7 53.84 -20.52 17.30
C GLU A 7 52.74 -19.46 17.10
N HIS A 8 53.11 -18.19 16.92
CA HIS A 8 52.11 -17.15 16.65
C HIS A 8 51.49 -17.29 15.25
N SER A 9 52.30 -17.63 14.23
CA SER A 9 51.78 -17.89 12.89
C SER A 9 50.94 -19.16 12.77
N SER A 10 51.22 -20.20 13.58
CA SER A 10 50.39 -21.41 13.62
C SER A 10 49.07 -21.15 14.35
N GLN A 11 49.09 -20.40 15.45
CA GLN A 11 47.88 -19.96 16.17
C GLN A 11 46.95 -19.11 15.30
N ILE A 12 47.50 -18.18 14.50
CA ILE A 12 46.71 -17.35 13.56
C ILE A 12 46.09 -18.20 12.44
N ARG A 13 46.84 -19.16 11.86
CA ARG A 13 46.31 -20.09 10.85
C ARG A 13 45.23 -21.02 11.43
N HIS A 14 45.44 -21.54 12.64
CA HIS A 14 44.43 -22.35 13.32
C HIS A 14 43.15 -21.55 13.61
N ALA A 15 43.29 -20.31 14.08
CA ALA A 15 42.15 -19.42 14.31
C ALA A 15 41.36 -19.14 13.01
N GLN A 16 42.05 -18.86 11.89
CA GLN A 16 41.40 -18.65 10.59
C GLN A 16 40.68 -19.90 10.06
N VAL A 17 41.27 -21.09 10.20
CA VAL A 17 40.65 -22.35 9.77
C VAL A 17 39.40 -22.66 10.61
N HIS A 18 39.45 -22.41 11.92
CA HIS A 18 38.29 -22.57 12.81
C HIS A 18 37.16 -21.57 12.49
N GLU A 19 37.50 -20.34 12.13
CA GLU A 19 36.52 -19.31 11.76
C GLU A 19 35.83 -19.62 10.42
N GLN A 20 36.59 -20.12 9.44
CA GLN A 20 36.06 -20.52 8.13
C GLN A 20 35.16 -21.75 8.24
N ALA A 21 35.53 -22.75 9.05
CA ALA A 21 34.70 -23.92 9.35
C ALA A 21 33.41 -23.55 10.10
N ALA A 22 33.49 -22.60 11.05
CA ALA A 22 32.31 -22.08 11.75
C ALA A 22 31.35 -21.37 10.78
N TYR A 23 31.89 -20.55 9.88
CA TYR A 23 31.09 -19.84 8.87
C TYR A 23 30.38 -20.79 7.90
N GLN A 24 31.07 -21.84 7.43
CA GLN A 24 30.46 -22.88 6.59
C GLN A 24 29.32 -23.62 7.31
N ARG A 25 29.51 -23.93 8.60
CA ARG A 25 28.46 -24.54 9.44
C ARG A 25 27.23 -23.64 9.58
N VAL A 26 27.43 -22.33 9.78
CA VAL A 26 26.33 -21.36 9.84
C VAL A 26 25.55 -21.34 8.52
N ARG A 27 26.24 -21.27 7.37
CA ARG A 27 25.58 -21.28 6.05
C ARG A 27 24.80 -22.56 5.77
N LEU A 28 25.34 -23.72 6.15
CA LEU A 28 24.64 -24.99 6.02
C LEU A 28 23.36 -24.99 6.87
N ARG A 29 23.46 -24.57 8.13
CA ARG A 29 22.31 -24.49 9.04
C ARG A 29 21.23 -23.53 8.54
N MET A 30 21.62 -22.39 7.94
CA MET A 30 20.66 -21.47 7.30
C MET A 30 19.87 -22.14 6.16
N ARG A 31 20.54 -22.90 5.28
CA ARG A 31 19.84 -23.63 4.21
C ARG A 31 18.87 -24.68 4.77
N ILE A 32 19.31 -25.43 5.79
CA ILE A 32 18.45 -26.42 6.45
C ILE A 32 17.23 -25.74 7.10
N LEU A 33 17.42 -24.58 7.72
CA LEU A 33 16.34 -23.80 8.31
C LEU A 33 15.33 -23.37 7.25
N GLU A 34 15.78 -22.88 6.09
CA GLU A 34 14.94 -22.53 4.95
C GLU A 34 14.12 -23.74 4.46
N ASP A 35 14.73 -24.93 4.37
CA ASP A 35 14.06 -26.16 3.94
C ASP A 35 13.02 -26.66 4.97
N VAL A 36 13.34 -26.61 6.27
CA VAL A 36 12.40 -26.98 7.35
C VAL A 36 11.21 -26.01 7.40
N CYS A 37 11.48 -24.72 7.24
CA CYS A 37 10.46 -23.68 7.14
C CYS A 37 9.54 -23.88 5.92
N ARG A 38 10.10 -24.28 4.77
CA ARG A 38 9.32 -24.58 3.56
C ARG A 38 8.42 -25.79 3.75
N LEU A 39 8.97 -26.89 4.30
CA LEU A 39 8.19 -28.07 4.65
C LEU A 39 7.00 -27.68 5.54
N ALA A 40 7.24 -26.87 6.57
CA ALA A 40 6.20 -26.39 7.48
C ALA A 40 5.08 -25.54 6.82
N LYS A 41 5.28 -25.02 5.60
CA LYS A 41 4.27 -24.27 4.83
C LYS A 41 3.47 -25.13 3.86
N GLU A 42 4.11 -26.09 3.22
CA GLU A 42 3.59 -26.76 2.02
C GLU A 42 2.66 -27.94 2.34
N ASP A 43 2.65 -28.43 3.58
CA ASP A 43 2.00 -29.70 3.89
C ASP A 43 0.93 -29.58 4.98
N GLY A 44 -0.33 -29.59 4.55
CA GLY A 44 -1.51 -29.65 5.43
C GLY A 44 -1.64 -30.97 6.21
N GLN A 45 -0.74 -31.94 6.00
CA GLN A 45 -0.73 -33.25 6.68
C GLN A 45 0.40 -33.42 7.71
N LEU A 46 1.18 -32.37 7.99
CA LEU A 46 2.30 -32.39 8.96
C LEU A 46 1.91 -32.67 10.42
N GLU A 47 0.61 -32.62 10.76
CA GLU A 47 0.14 -33.04 12.08
C GLU A 47 0.46 -34.52 12.37
N ASN A 48 0.63 -35.34 11.32
CA ASN A 48 0.99 -36.76 11.43
C ASN A 48 2.49 -37.00 11.63
N VAL A 49 3.35 -36.03 11.29
CA VAL A 49 4.82 -36.13 11.46
C VAL A 49 5.24 -35.96 12.92
N LEU A 50 4.49 -35.15 13.68
CA LEU A 50 4.74 -34.90 15.09
C LEU A 50 3.79 -35.74 15.96
N CYS A 51 4.19 -36.99 16.22
CA CYS A 51 3.47 -37.93 17.08
C CYS A 51 3.18 -37.32 18.46
N ILE A 52 1.93 -37.41 18.91
CA ILE A 52 1.47 -36.93 20.23
C ILE A 52 1.20 -38.06 21.23
N ALA A 53 1.50 -39.32 20.87
CA ALA A 53 1.24 -40.46 21.73
C ALA A 53 2.19 -40.45 22.95
N PRO A 54 1.68 -40.46 24.20
CA PRO A 54 2.50 -40.31 25.41
C PRO A 54 3.67 -41.29 25.53
N ASP A 55 3.45 -42.57 25.24
CA ASP A 55 4.50 -43.60 25.33
C ASP A 55 5.62 -43.41 24.31
N MET A 56 5.29 -42.89 23.12
CA MET A 56 6.29 -42.53 22.12
C MET A 56 7.07 -41.29 22.56
N LEU A 57 6.37 -40.28 23.07
CA LEU A 57 6.98 -39.03 23.55
C LEU A 57 7.96 -39.27 24.71
N ARG A 58 7.59 -40.09 25.70
CA ARG A 58 8.49 -40.44 26.82
C ARG A 58 9.72 -41.21 26.35
N ARG A 59 9.58 -42.13 25.39
CA ARG A 59 10.72 -42.84 24.79
C ARG A 59 11.65 -41.88 24.03
N LEU A 60 11.07 -40.98 23.24
CA LEU A 60 11.83 -39.96 22.51
C LEU A 60 12.52 -38.97 23.44
N GLU A 61 11.86 -38.57 24.54
CA GLU A 61 12.45 -37.71 25.56
C GLU A 61 13.66 -38.37 26.20
N LYS A 62 13.54 -39.61 26.70
CA LYS A 62 14.67 -40.34 27.29
C LYS A 62 15.86 -40.49 26.35
N HIS A 63 15.59 -40.70 25.06
CA HIS A 63 16.64 -40.85 24.07
C HIS A 63 17.38 -39.53 23.79
N ARG A 64 16.67 -38.39 23.81
CA ARG A 64 17.25 -37.07 23.49
C ARG A 64 17.70 -36.25 24.70
N PHE A 65 17.06 -36.46 25.84
CA PHE A 65 17.24 -35.74 27.09
C PHE A 65 17.38 -36.76 28.24
N PRO A 66 18.55 -37.42 28.35
CA PRO A 66 18.74 -38.55 29.26
C PRO A 66 18.60 -38.20 30.75
N TYR A 67 18.68 -36.92 31.16
CA TYR A 67 18.34 -36.50 32.52
C TYR A 67 18.16 -34.96 32.66
N PRO A 68 17.20 -34.47 33.48
CA PRO A 68 16.04 -35.16 34.05
C PRO A 68 14.89 -35.30 33.03
N SER A 69 14.17 -36.42 33.06
CA SER A 69 13.02 -36.70 32.19
C SER A 69 11.76 -36.01 32.73
N ARG A 70 11.21 -35.02 32.03
CA ARG A 70 10.09 -34.21 32.54
C ARG A 70 8.75 -34.92 32.37
N LEU A 71 8.56 -35.65 31.27
CA LEU A 71 7.27 -36.27 30.92
C LEU A 71 6.96 -37.53 31.74
N GLU A 72 7.93 -38.09 32.47
CA GLU A 72 7.70 -39.26 33.33
C GLU A 72 6.79 -38.96 34.52
N GLY A 73 6.86 -37.73 35.05
CA GLY A 73 6.03 -37.31 36.19
C GLY A 73 4.62 -36.85 35.82
N LEU A 74 4.26 -36.84 34.54
CA LEU A 74 2.99 -36.30 34.04
C LEU A 74 2.01 -37.39 33.64
N SER A 75 0.72 -37.13 33.88
CA SER A 75 -0.37 -37.97 33.38
C SER A 75 -0.44 -37.93 31.85
N ASP A 76 -0.93 -39.01 31.24
CA ASP A 76 -1.08 -39.10 29.78
C ASP A 76 -1.90 -37.94 29.20
N ALA A 77 -2.97 -37.56 29.89
CA ALA A 77 -3.81 -36.42 29.48
C ALA A 77 -3.01 -35.11 29.43
N ARG A 78 -2.16 -34.84 30.43
CA ARG A 78 -1.29 -33.65 30.45
C ARG A 78 -0.22 -33.70 29.38
N VAL A 79 0.38 -34.87 29.14
CA VAL A 79 1.38 -35.04 28.06
C VAL A 79 0.76 -34.73 26.70
N VAL A 80 -0.47 -35.21 26.43
CA VAL A 80 -1.18 -34.92 25.17
C VAL A 80 -1.51 -33.42 25.03
N GLU A 81 -1.97 -32.78 26.11
CA GLU A 81 -2.28 -31.35 26.12
C GLU A 81 -1.05 -30.50 25.82
N GLU A 82 0.06 -30.72 26.53
CA GLU A 82 1.30 -30.00 26.33
C GLU A 82 1.93 -30.29 24.96
N ALA A 83 1.86 -31.54 24.48
CA ALA A 83 2.31 -31.90 23.12
C ALA A 83 1.50 -31.16 22.05
N THR A 84 0.19 -31.04 22.23
CA THR A 84 -0.69 -30.30 21.32
C THR A 84 -0.33 -28.81 21.33
N ALA A 85 -0.11 -28.22 22.51
CA ALA A 85 0.30 -26.83 22.65
C ALA A 85 1.69 -26.58 22.03
N ALA A 86 2.66 -27.45 22.28
CA ALA A 86 4.00 -27.40 21.71
C ALA A 86 3.98 -27.47 20.19
N ARG A 87 3.16 -28.36 19.62
CA ARG A 87 2.98 -28.50 18.17
C ARG A 87 2.45 -27.20 17.56
N LYS A 88 1.36 -26.67 18.11
CA LYS A 88 0.75 -25.40 17.65
C LYS A 88 1.73 -24.23 17.75
N TRP A 89 2.43 -24.12 18.87
CA TRP A 89 3.39 -23.05 19.11
C TRP A 89 4.57 -23.12 18.13
N LEU A 90 5.13 -24.31 17.89
CA LEU A 90 6.26 -24.49 16.96
C LEU A 90 5.90 -24.05 15.54
N PHE A 91 4.76 -24.52 15.01
CA PHE A 91 4.32 -24.12 13.68
C PHE A 91 4.03 -22.62 13.58
N ALA A 92 3.46 -22.02 14.63
CA ALA A 92 3.23 -20.57 14.66
C ALA A 92 4.55 -19.78 14.64
N VAL A 93 5.57 -20.22 15.38
CA VAL A 93 6.91 -19.60 15.37
C VAL A 93 7.58 -19.73 14.00
N LEU A 94 7.54 -20.92 13.38
CA LEU A 94 8.08 -21.14 12.03
C LEU A 94 7.33 -20.28 11.00
N GLY A 95 6.01 -20.16 11.11
CA GLY A 95 5.20 -19.29 10.26
C GLY A 95 5.56 -17.81 10.39
N CYS A 96 5.79 -17.32 11.60
CA CYS A 96 6.28 -15.95 11.84
C CYS A 96 7.67 -15.77 11.25
N GLN A 97 8.55 -16.74 11.45
CA GLN A 97 9.96 -16.66 11.04
C GLN A 97 10.12 -16.41 9.54
N ILE A 98 9.32 -17.07 8.71
CA ILE A 98 9.37 -16.92 7.25
C ILE A 98 8.84 -15.55 6.79
N LYS A 99 7.86 -14.99 7.50
CA LYS A 99 7.19 -13.75 7.10
C LYS A 99 7.88 -12.50 7.64
N VAL A 100 8.58 -12.61 8.77
CA VAL A 100 8.95 -11.46 9.60
C VAL A 100 10.44 -11.33 9.82
N MET A 101 11.17 -12.44 10.00
CA MET A 101 12.51 -12.36 10.58
C MET A 101 13.55 -12.07 9.49
N PRO A 102 14.34 -10.98 9.62
CA PRO A 102 15.43 -10.72 8.69
C PRO A 102 16.46 -11.85 8.73
N ARG A 103 16.87 -12.33 7.56
CA ARG A 103 17.89 -13.39 7.39
C ARG A 103 19.15 -13.14 8.22
N GLU A 104 19.55 -11.88 8.34
CA GLU A 104 20.71 -11.45 9.12
C GLU A 104 20.58 -11.75 10.61
N GLN A 105 19.38 -11.58 11.18
CA GLN A 105 19.12 -11.82 12.60
C GLN A 105 19.12 -13.33 12.93
N GLU A 106 18.60 -14.15 12.02
CA GLU A 106 18.67 -15.61 12.10
C GLU A 106 20.12 -16.10 12.02
N MET A 107 20.86 -15.58 11.04
CA MET A 107 22.27 -15.91 10.86
C MET A 107 23.11 -15.52 12.08
N ARG A 108 22.83 -14.36 12.71
CA ARG A 108 23.46 -13.95 13.97
C ARG A 108 23.15 -14.93 15.10
N THR A 109 21.90 -15.36 15.23
CA THR A 109 21.47 -16.32 16.27
C THR A 109 22.20 -17.66 16.10
N ILE A 110 22.24 -18.21 14.87
CA ILE A 110 22.94 -19.46 14.58
C ILE A 110 24.45 -19.30 14.77
N LYS A 111 25.05 -18.18 14.37
CA LYS A 111 26.47 -17.89 14.58
C LYS A 111 26.84 -17.90 16.06
N LEU A 112 26.02 -17.27 16.92
CA LEU A 112 26.23 -17.26 18.37
C LEU A 112 26.13 -18.67 18.95
N ALA A 113 25.10 -19.43 18.57
CA ALA A 113 24.90 -20.79 19.05
C ALA A 113 26.02 -21.75 18.65
N VAL A 114 26.47 -21.69 17.38
CA VAL A 114 27.63 -22.46 16.88
C VAL A 114 28.91 -22.06 17.62
N GLY A 115 29.11 -20.76 17.88
CA GLY A 115 30.25 -20.27 18.66
C GLY A 115 30.28 -20.86 20.07
N LYS A 116 29.14 -20.89 20.77
CA LYS A 116 28.99 -21.55 22.08
C LYS A 116 29.24 -23.06 21.98
N GLN A 117 28.76 -23.71 20.93
CA GLN A 117 28.97 -25.14 20.69
C GLN A 117 30.46 -25.49 20.57
N LEU A 118 31.21 -24.70 19.80
CA LEU A 118 32.65 -24.89 19.60
C LEU A 118 33.47 -24.71 20.88
N LYS A 119 32.97 -23.90 21.82
CA LYS A 119 33.56 -23.69 23.15
C LYS A 119 33.11 -24.71 24.20
N GLY A 120 32.26 -25.68 23.84
CA GLY A 120 31.67 -26.63 24.78
C GLY A 120 30.60 -26.01 25.71
N GLN A 121 30.14 -24.78 25.43
CA GLN A 121 29.20 -24.01 26.27
C GLN A 121 27.74 -24.20 25.82
N GLN A 122 27.36 -25.43 25.48
CA GLN A 122 26.02 -25.74 24.97
C GLN A 122 24.94 -25.55 26.05
N GLY A 123 25.31 -25.64 27.33
CA GLY A 123 24.44 -25.32 28.46
C GLY A 123 23.92 -23.88 28.45
N ASP A 124 24.71 -22.94 27.92
CA ASP A 124 24.44 -21.50 27.92
C ASP A 124 23.62 -21.04 26.71
N TRP A 125 23.07 -21.98 25.93
CA TRP A 125 22.15 -21.64 24.86
C TRP A 125 20.87 -20.99 25.42
N SER A 126 20.40 -19.91 24.80
CA SER A 126 19.04 -19.43 25.00
C SER A 126 18.03 -20.42 24.41
N GLU A 127 16.76 -20.34 24.82
CA GLU A 127 15.72 -21.22 24.27
C GLU A 127 15.60 -21.11 22.74
N LYS A 128 15.76 -19.90 22.20
CA LYS A 128 15.78 -19.68 20.75
C LYS A 128 16.98 -20.36 20.08
N GLU A 129 18.17 -20.25 20.68
CA GLU A 129 19.37 -20.92 20.17
C GLU A 129 19.21 -22.46 20.22
N ARG A 130 18.68 -23.02 21.32
CA ARG A 130 18.44 -24.47 21.43
C ARG A 130 17.47 -24.96 20.36
N LEU A 131 16.35 -24.26 20.19
CA LEU A 131 15.36 -24.59 19.18
C LEU A 131 15.97 -24.55 17.77
N TYR A 132 16.69 -23.48 17.42
CA TYR A 132 17.26 -23.34 16.08
C TYR A 132 18.37 -24.35 15.83
N MET A 133 19.19 -24.67 16.84
CA MET A 133 20.22 -25.68 16.71
C MET A 133 19.65 -27.09 16.52
N ALA A 134 18.50 -27.40 17.13
CA ALA A 134 17.77 -28.65 16.93
C ALA A 134 17.10 -28.73 15.54
N LEU A 135 16.44 -27.65 15.11
CA LEU A 135 15.80 -27.56 13.78
C LEU A 135 16.83 -27.60 12.64
N THR A 136 18.08 -27.21 12.90
CA THR A 136 19.14 -27.14 11.89
C THR A 136 20.21 -28.22 12.07
N ASP A 137 19.92 -29.27 12.83
CA ASP A 137 20.89 -30.34 13.08
C ASP A 137 21.19 -31.11 11.78
N TYR A 138 22.38 -30.88 11.25
CA TYR A 138 22.88 -31.51 10.02
C TYR A 138 23.27 -32.98 10.23
N SER A 139 23.33 -33.48 11.47
CA SER A 139 23.53 -34.91 11.74
C SER A 139 22.26 -35.73 11.50
N LEU A 140 21.10 -35.09 11.51
CA LEU A 140 19.81 -35.73 11.22
C LEU A 140 19.58 -35.81 9.70
N PRO A 141 19.04 -36.91 9.18
CA PRO A 141 18.97 -37.18 7.74
C PRO A 141 17.88 -36.38 7.02
N SER A 142 16.72 -36.15 7.65
CA SER A 142 15.55 -35.53 7.01
C SER A 142 15.04 -34.27 7.72
N CYS A 143 14.30 -33.42 6.98
CA CYS A 143 13.63 -32.25 7.55
C CYS A 143 12.60 -32.65 8.61
N GLU A 144 11.90 -33.77 8.44
CA GLU A 144 10.96 -34.32 9.42
C GLU A 144 11.67 -34.69 10.74
N SER A 145 12.83 -35.34 10.66
CA SER A 145 13.63 -35.71 11.84
C SER A 145 14.09 -34.47 12.61
N ARG A 146 14.41 -33.39 11.89
CA ARG A 146 14.81 -32.09 12.47
C ARG A 146 13.61 -31.34 13.05
N LEU A 147 12.45 -31.42 12.39
CA LEU A 147 11.21 -30.86 12.92
C LEU A 147 10.79 -31.57 14.21
N GLN A 148 10.90 -32.91 14.25
CA GLN A 148 10.69 -33.71 15.45
C GLN A 148 11.70 -33.36 16.55
N ALA A 149 12.97 -33.08 16.19
CA ALA A 149 13.97 -32.58 17.13
C ALA A 149 13.54 -31.27 17.78
N GLY A 150 13.14 -30.28 16.96
CA GLY A 150 12.66 -28.99 17.44
C GLY A 150 11.41 -29.13 18.31
N PHE A 151 10.45 -29.96 17.88
CA PHE A 151 9.25 -30.26 18.65
C PHE A 151 9.56 -30.84 20.04
N MET A 152 10.49 -31.80 20.12
CA MET A 152 10.91 -32.36 21.40
C MET A 152 11.60 -31.32 22.30
N VAL A 153 12.32 -30.34 21.74
CA VAL A 153 12.86 -29.21 22.52
C VAL A 153 11.73 -28.34 23.08
N VAL A 154 10.75 -27.97 22.25
CA VAL A 154 9.59 -27.16 22.66
C VAL A 154 8.81 -27.86 23.76
N LEU A 155 8.55 -29.16 23.60
CA LEU A 155 7.82 -29.96 24.57
C LEU A 155 8.62 -30.14 25.87
N HIS A 156 9.87 -30.58 25.80
CA HIS A 156 10.68 -30.84 26.99
C HIS A 156 10.86 -29.58 27.86
N ARG A 157 11.05 -28.42 27.23
CA ARG A 157 11.18 -27.13 27.93
C ARG A 157 9.85 -26.42 28.18
N ASN A 158 8.73 -27.00 27.74
CA ASN A 158 7.40 -26.41 27.80
C ASN A 158 7.38 -24.96 27.28
N LEU A 159 8.02 -24.71 26.13
CA LEU A 159 8.16 -23.35 25.58
C LEU A 159 6.81 -22.75 25.18
N ALA A 160 5.83 -23.59 24.84
CA ALA A 160 4.49 -23.13 24.49
C ALA A 160 3.82 -22.37 25.64
N GLU A 161 4.03 -22.80 26.89
CA GLU A 161 3.52 -22.11 28.06
C GLU A 161 4.38 -20.89 28.42
N HIS A 162 5.71 -21.08 28.55
CA HIS A 162 6.63 -20.03 29.00
C HIS A 162 6.80 -18.87 28.01
N LEU A 163 6.62 -19.14 26.71
CA LEU A 163 6.83 -18.18 25.62
C LEU A 163 5.57 -17.98 24.78
N GLN A 164 4.38 -18.13 25.38
CA GLN A 164 3.09 -17.93 24.69
C GLN A 164 2.98 -16.57 24.01
N ASP A 165 3.58 -15.52 24.59
CA ASP A 165 3.48 -14.15 24.07
C ASP A 165 4.32 -13.91 22.82
N VAL A 166 5.33 -14.75 22.55
CA VAL A 166 6.17 -14.64 21.34
C VAL A 166 5.34 -14.83 20.09
N VAL A 167 4.39 -15.77 20.11
CA VAL A 167 3.48 -16.01 18.97
C VAL A 167 2.52 -14.84 18.78
N LYS A 168 1.98 -14.28 19.87
CA LYS A 168 1.10 -13.10 19.82
C LYS A 168 1.82 -11.88 19.25
N LEU A 169 3.04 -11.61 19.74
CA LEU A 169 3.87 -10.51 19.25
C LEU A 169 4.27 -10.71 17.78
N GLY A 170 4.60 -11.94 17.39
CA GLY A 170 4.89 -12.30 15.99
C GLY A 170 3.70 -12.05 15.07
N ALA A 171 2.49 -12.38 15.50
CA ALA A 171 1.26 -12.12 14.75
C ALA A 171 1.01 -10.61 14.57
N VAL A 172 1.10 -9.83 15.66
CA VAL A 172 0.94 -8.35 15.61
C VAL A 172 1.97 -7.71 14.67
N TYR A 173 3.21 -8.15 14.73
CA TYR A 173 4.25 -7.63 13.86
C TYR A 173 4.04 -8.03 12.39
N THR A 174 3.61 -9.26 12.12
CA THR A 174 3.25 -9.71 10.76
C THR A 174 2.12 -8.87 10.18
N GLU A 175 1.06 -8.64 10.96
CA GLU A 175 -0.08 -7.82 10.56
C GLU A 175 0.35 -6.38 10.29
N ARG A 176 1.25 -5.83 11.09
CA ARG A 176 1.81 -4.48 10.86
C ARG A 176 2.61 -4.41 9.57
N LEU A 177 3.48 -5.39 9.30
CA LEU A 177 4.24 -5.43 8.05
C LEU A 177 3.32 -5.59 6.83
N GLN A 178 2.31 -6.43 6.93
CA GLN A 178 1.31 -6.60 5.87
C GLN A 178 0.58 -5.30 5.59
N ARG A 179 0.09 -4.61 6.64
CA ARG A 179 -0.55 -3.30 6.49
C ARG A 179 0.35 -2.27 5.81
N LEU A 180 1.64 -2.21 6.18
CA LEU A 180 2.59 -1.30 5.53
C LEU A 180 2.81 -1.66 4.05
N SER A 181 2.85 -2.95 3.72
CA SER A 181 2.95 -3.41 2.33
C SER A 181 1.70 -3.07 1.53
N ASP A 182 0.51 -3.28 2.11
CA ASP A 182 -0.77 -2.98 1.48
C ASP A 182 -0.92 -1.47 1.28
N GLU A 183 -0.56 -0.65 2.27
CA GLU A 183 -0.55 0.82 2.16
C GLU A 183 0.41 1.32 1.06
N ALA A 184 1.55 0.65 0.88
CA ALA A 184 2.50 0.98 -0.19
C ALA A 184 1.97 0.57 -1.58
N ALA A 185 1.31 -0.58 -1.68
CA ALA A 185 0.66 -1.02 -2.90
C ALA A 185 -0.49 -0.09 -3.29
N ASP A 186 -1.36 0.28 -2.34
CA ASP A 186 -2.45 1.25 -2.54
C ASP A 186 -1.93 2.63 -2.97
N PHE A 187 -0.78 3.06 -2.45
CA PHE A 187 -0.13 4.31 -2.86
C PHE A 187 0.30 4.26 -4.33
N LEU A 188 0.99 3.20 -4.75
CA LEU A 188 1.44 3.03 -6.16
C LEU A 188 0.27 2.85 -7.14
N ASP A 189 -0.78 2.12 -6.74
CA ASP A 189 -2.01 1.96 -7.53
C ASP A 189 -2.68 3.33 -7.78
N THR A 190 -2.78 4.15 -6.73
CA THR A 190 -3.33 5.50 -6.86
C THR A 190 -2.45 6.40 -7.75
N LEU A 191 -1.12 6.29 -7.65
CA LEU A 191 -0.20 7.05 -8.53
C LEU A 191 -0.34 6.63 -10.00
N THR A 192 -0.49 5.33 -10.27
CA THR A 192 -0.74 4.82 -11.63
C THR A 192 -2.00 5.45 -12.21
N HIS A 193 -3.09 5.44 -11.45
CA HIS A 193 -4.34 6.06 -11.87
C HIS A 193 -4.22 7.59 -12.05
N ILE A 194 -3.41 8.28 -11.25
CA ILE A 194 -3.11 9.70 -11.44
C ILE A 194 -2.34 9.93 -12.75
N ALA A 195 -1.35 9.09 -13.06
CA ALA A 195 -0.58 9.18 -14.30
C ALA A 195 -1.49 8.98 -15.53
N ASP A 196 -2.31 7.94 -15.56
CA ASP A 196 -3.30 7.68 -16.62
C ASP A 196 -4.27 8.87 -16.77
N LYS A 197 -4.70 9.45 -15.63
CA LYS A 197 -5.56 10.64 -15.62
C LYS A 197 -4.88 11.87 -16.18
N ALA A 198 -3.57 12.04 -15.95
CA ALA A 198 -2.79 13.19 -16.40
C ALA A 198 -2.62 13.18 -17.92
N GLU A 199 -2.38 12.01 -18.52
CA GLU A 199 -2.29 11.84 -19.99
C GLU A 199 -3.61 12.19 -20.72
N SER A 200 -4.75 12.02 -20.04
CA SER A 200 -6.08 12.30 -20.60
C SER A 200 -6.59 13.72 -20.34
N ILE A 201 -5.78 14.62 -19.79
CA ILE A 201 -6.22 16.00 -19.51
C ILE A 201 -6.24 16.83 -20.79
N VAL A 202 -7.44 17.32 -21.14
CA VAL A 202 -7.59 18.21 -22.30
C VAL A 202 -7.93 19.64 -21.88
N VAL A 203 -8.79 19.83 -20.86
CA VAL A 203 -9.34 21.16 -20.54
C VAL A 203 -9.09 21.63 -19.10
N ASP A 204 -8.76 20.72 -18.17
CA ASP A 204 -8.65 21.07 -16.74
C ASP A 204 -7.48 22.03 -16.43
N HIS A 205 -6.56 22.27 -17.36
CA HIS A 205 -5.50 23.27 -17.22
C HIS A 205 -5.99 24.71 -17.51
N PHE A 206 -7.17 24.90 -18.12
CA PHE A 206 -7.75 26.23 -18.40
C PHE A 206 -9.26 26.35 -18.12
N ALA A 207 -9.93 25.26 -17.75
CA ALA A 207 -11.32 25.20 -17.38
C ALA A 207 -11.47 24.59 -15.97
N CYS A 208 -12.54 24.96 -15.27
CA CYS A 208 -12.79 24.47 -13.91
C CYS A 208 -14.27 24.20 -13.74
N ALA A 209 -14.64 23.10 -13.08
CA ALA A 209 -16.02 22.85 -12.69
C ALA A 209 -16.54 23.97 -11.78
N ILE A 210 -17.81 24.31 -11.90
CA ILE A 210 -18.47 25.34 -11.08
C ILE A 210 -19.76 24.82 -10.47
N PRO A 211 -20.14 25.27 -9.26
CA PRO A 211 -21.42 24.91 -8.64
C PRO A 211 -22.62 25.28 -9.51
N LEU A 212 -23.66 24.43 -9.48
CA LEU A 212 -24.87 24.64 -10.30
C LEU A 212 -25.59 25.94 -9.94
N ALA A 213 -25.49 26.37 -8.68
CA ALA A 213 -26.06 27.64 -8.21
C ALA A 213 -25.49 28.89 -8.93
N GLN A 214 -24.25 28.82 -9.44
CA GLN A 214 -23.63 29.92 -10.19
C GLN A 214 -24.18 30.05 -11.62
N LEU A 215 -24.87 29.01 -12.13
CA LEU A 215 -25.51 29.04 -13.44
C LEU A 215 -26.83 29.82 -13.41
N ALA A 216 -27.53 29.79 -12.27
CA ALA A 216 -28.79 30.50 -12.06
C ALA A 216 -28.64 32.03 -12.04
N THR A 217 -27.44 32.54 -11.72
CA THR A 217 -27.17 34.00 -11.64
C THR A 217 -26.84 34.62 -13.00
N THR A 218 -26.45 33.82 -14.00
CA THR A 218 -26.21 34.29 -15.38
C THR A 218 -27.48 34.36 -16.23
N ALA A 219 -28.59 33.80 -15.75
CA ALA A 219 -29.89 33.83 -16.42
C ALA A 219 -30.69 35.09 -16.04
N ASN A 220 -30.19 36.27 -16.40
CA ASN A 220 -30.99 37.50 -16.36
C ASN A 220 -31.04 38.12 -17.76
N ASP A 221 -32.07 37.73 -18.52
CA ASP A 221 -32.84 38.65 -19.37
C ASP A 221 -34.32 38.24 -19.53
N THR A 222 -34.88 37.41 -18.62
CA THR A 222 -36.33 37.39 -18.33
C THR A 222 -36.64 36.56 -17.06
N PRO A 223 -37.40 37.10 -16.10
CA PRO A 223 -37.79 36.36 -14.90
C PRO A 223 -39.06 35.56 -15.19
N ALA A 224 -38.91 34.27 -15.44
CA ALA A 224 -40.01 33.32 -15.34
C ALA A 224 -39.52 32.14 -14.49
N ILE A 225 -40.01 32.10 -13.25
CA ILE A 225 -39.83 30.99 -12.34
C ILE A 225 -40.68 29.84 -12.87
N SER A 226 -40.05 28.86 -13.50
CA SER A 226 -40.59 27.52 -13.73
C SER A 226 -39.48 26.47 -13.51
N ASP A 227 -39.88 25.28 -13.06
CA ASP A 227 -39.02 24.11 -12.81
C ASP A 227 -38.25 23.62 -14.06
N ASP A 228 -38.50 24.19 -15.24
CA ASP A 228 -37.85 23.89 -16.53
C ASP A 228 -36.55 24.69 -16.78
N SER A 229 -36.05 25.43 -15.80
CA SER A 229 -34.86 26.31 -15.93
C SER A 229 -33.52 25.64 -15.63
N ALA A 230 -33.40 24.33 -15.91
CA ALA A 230 -32.12 23.64 -15.79
C ALA A 230 -31.12 24.26 -16.78
N ALA A 231 -30.01 24.79 -16.29
CA ALA A 231 -28.96 25.30 -17.16
C ALA A 231 -28.50 24.18 -18.12
N CYS A 232 -28.53 24.47 -19.42
CA CYS A 232 -28.12 23.52 -20.45
C CYS A 232 -26.72 23.83 -20.97
N CYS A 233 -26.05 22.79 -21.46
CA CYS A 233 -24.82 22.99 -22.22
C CYS A 233 -25.12 23.73 -23.53
N PRO A 234 -24.43 24.84 -23.85
CA PRO A 234 -24.71 25.61 -25.05
C PRO A 234 -24.29 24.90 -26.36
N ILE A 235 -23.58 23.76 -26.25
CA ILE A 235 -23.16 22.95 -27.41
C ILE A 235 -24.18 21.85 -27.69
N CYS A 236 -24.40 20.93 -26.75
CA CYS A 236 -25.29 19.78 -26.93
C CYS A 236 -26.75 20.07 -26.55
N GLN A 237 -27.03 21.20 -25.90
CA GLN A 237 -28.35 21.62 -25.39
C GLN A 237 -28.96 20.70 -24.32
N ASN A 238 -28.22 19.70 -23.85
CA ASN A 238 -28.65 18.82 -22.77
C ASN A 238 -28.56 19.55 -21.41
N PRO A 239 -29.55 19.35 -20.51
CA PRO A 239 -29.50 19.90 -19.16
C PRO A 239 -28.44 19.19 -18.30
N TYR A 240 -27.68 19.95 -17.50
CA TYR A 240 -26.65 19.40 -16.61
C TYR A 240 -27.20 18.54 -15.45
N THR A 241 -28.51 18.54 -15.26
CA THR A 241 -29.20 17.86 -14.16
C THR A 241 -30.26 16.88 -14.63
N ALA A 242 -30.23 16.47 -15.91
CA ALA A 242 -31.19 15.55 -16.51
C ALA A 242 -30.96 14.08 -16.08
N LEU A 243 -31.09 13.81 -14.78
CA LEU A 243 -30.88 12.50 -14.14
C LEU A 243 -31.81 11.38 -14.65
N SER A 244 -32.92 11.73 -15.29
CA SER A 244 -33.88 10.80 -15.89
C SER A 244 -33.52 10.42 -17.33
N GLU A 245 -32.73 11.24 -18.02
CA GLU A 245 -32.38 11.06 -19.43
C GLU A 245 -30.98 10.47 -19.60
N PHE A 246 -30.06 10.83 -18.70
CA PHE A 246 -28.67 10.42 -18.78
C PHE A 246 -28.24 9.68 -17.50
N PRO A 247 -27.43 8.62 -17.63
CA PRO A 247 -26.83 7.98 -16.47
C PRO A 247 -25.85 8.92 -15.78
N ILE A 248 -25.63 8.70 -14.48
CA ILE A 248 -24.86 9.64 -13.64
C ILE A 248 -23.41 9.83 -14.09
N TYR A 249 -22.80 8.82 -14.74
CA TYR A 249 -21.45 8.93 -15.26
C TYR A 249 -21.36 9.92 -16.44
N GLU A 250 -22.35 9.94 -17.34
CA GLU A 250 -22.39 10.90 -18.44
C GLU A 250 -22.54 12.34 -17.92
N LEU A 251 -23.34 12.53 -16.88
CA LEU A 251 -23.52 13.84 -16.24
C LEU A 251 -22.26 14.30 -15.48
N LEU A 252 -21.45 13.37 -14.95
CA LEU A 252 -20.14 13.68 -14.38
C LEU A 252 -19.14 14.07 -15.47
N ASP A 253 -19.15 13.34 -16.60
CA ASP A 253 -18.22 13.56 -17.70
C ASP A 253 -18.49 14.88 -18.43
N ASP A 254 -19.76 15.27 -18.61
CA ASP A 254 -20.15 16.55 -19.23
C ASP A 254 -20.57 17.63 -18.22
N TYR A 255 -20.13 17.51 -16.96
CA TYR A 255 -20.42 18.50 -15.91
C TYR A 255 -19.98 19.92 -16.32
N PRO A 256 -20.72 20.99 -15.95
CA PRO A 256 -20.42 22.35 -16.37
C PRO A 256 -19.06 22.84 -15.89
N VAL A 257 -18.24 23.29 -16.84
CA VAL A 257 -16.94 23.92 -16.60
C VAL A 257 -16.90 25.34 -17.14
N ARG A 258 -16.29 26.25 -16.39
CA ARG A 258 -16.05 27.63 -16.79
C ARG A 258 -14.67 27.76 -17.46
N ILE A 259 -14.65 28.28 -18.69
CA ILE A 259 -13.43 28.61 -19.43
C ILE A 259 -12.81 29.86 -18.81
N LYS A 260 -11.62 29.74 -18.19
CA LYS A 260 -11.01 30.82 -17.41
C LYS A 260 -10.59 32.02 -18.23
N HIS A 261 -10.39 31.87 -19.54
CA HIS A 261 -10.00 32.98 -20.41
C HIS A 261 -11.15 33.94 -20.75
N CYS A 262 -12.41 33.49 -20.69
CA CYS A 262 -13.55 34.29 -21.15
C CYS A 262 -14.80 34.22 -20.27
N GLY A 263 -14.82 33.31 -19.29
CA GLY A 263 -15.91 33.14 -18.33
C GLY A 263 -17.14 32.39 -18.86
N HIS A 264 -17.11 31.90 -20.11
CA HIS A 264 -18.21 31.08 -20.62
C HIS A 264 -18.23 29.70 -19.97
N VAL A 265 -19.43 29.18 -19.75
CA VAL A 265 -19.68 27.85 -19.21
C VAL A 265 -20.09 26.91 -20.34
N VAL A 266 -19.48 25.73 -20.37
CA VAL A 266 -19.74 24.67 -21.34
C VAL A 266 -19.66 23.33 -20.62
N GLY A 267 -20.35 22.29 -21.11
CA GLY A 267 -20.14 20.93 -20.61
C GLY A 267 -18.70 20.48 -20.86
N LYS A 268 -18.11 19.77 -19.89
CA LYS A 268 -16.71 19.35 -19.94
C LYS A 268 -16.42 18.47 -21.16
N ALA A 269 -17.08 17.32 -21.30
CA ALA A 269 -16.92 16.44 -22.45
C ALA A 269 -17.15 17.16 -23.79
N CYS A 270 -18.17 18.03 -23.88
CA CYS A 270 -18.41 18.86 -25.07
C CYS A 270 -17.22 19.78 -25.40
N LEU A 271 -16.61 20.40 -24.38
CA LEU A 271 -15.44 21.25 -24.55
C LEU A 271 -14.20 20.44 -24.94
N GLU A 272 -13.99 19.26 -24.34
CA GLU A 272 -12.89 18.35 -24.68
C GLU A 272 -13.00 17.90 -26.15
N GLN A 273 -14.19 17.47 -26.57
CA GLN A 273 -14.46 17.11 -27.97
C GLN A 273 -14.19 18.29 -28.92
N TRP A 274 -14.58 19.51 -28.54
CA TRP A 274 -14.28 20.71 -29.33
C TRP A 274 -12.77 20.96 -29.49
N MET A 275 -11.99 20.73 -28.44
CA MET A 275 -10.52 20.88 -28.47
C MET A 275 -9.84 19.81 -29.34
N MET A 276 -10.42 18.60 -29.38
CA MET A 276 -9.90 17.46 -30.14
C MET A 276 -10.36 17.42 -31.61
N THR A 277 -11.47 18.07 -31.96
CA THR A 277 -12.05 18.07 -33.32
C THR A 277 -11.06 18.64 -34.33
N PRO A 278 -10.64 17.97 -35.42
CA PRO A 278 -9.64 18.50 -36.36
C PRO A 278 -9.90 19.94 -36.86
N LYS A 279 -8.85 20.76 -36.98
CA LYS A 279 -8.96 22.13 -37.52
C LYS A 279 -9.29 22.05 -39.01
N ILE A 280 -10.28 22.82 -39.46
CA ILE A 280 -10.74 22.82 -40.88
C ILE A 280 -9.63 23.35 -41.81
N ASP A 281 -8.91 24.39 -41.37
CA ASP A 281 -7.76 24.98 -42.07
C ASP A 281 -6.79 25.53 -41.02
N GLU A 282 -5.70 24.82 -40.76
CA GLU A 282 -4.70 25.19 -39.73
C GLU A 282 -3.93 26.46 -40.09
N ALA A 283 -3.74 26.75 -41.37
CA ALA A 283 -3.05 27.96 -41.80
C ALA A 283 -3.90 29.20 -41.52
N LYS A 284 -5.22 29.09 -41.69
CA LYS A 284 -6.16 30.20 -41.47
C LYS A 284 -6.64 30.31 -40.02
N TYR A 285 -6.77 29.18 -39.32
CA TYR A 285 -7.25 29.10 -37.93
C TYR A 285 -6.29 28.31 -37.05
N PRO A 286 -5.09 28.87 -36.76
CA PRO A 286 -4.01 28.11 -36.12
C PRO A 286 -4.25 27.74 -34.66
N HIS A 287 -5.25 28.35 -34.00
CA HIS A 287 -5.51 28.14 -32.57
C HIS A 287 -6.93 27.63 -32.32
N ARG A 288 -7.08 26.75 -31.33
CA ARG A 288 -8.38 26.49 -30.69
C ARG A 288 -8.86 27.73 -29.94
N THR A 289 -10.17 27.93 -29.99
CA THR A 289 -10.85 29.06 -29.37
C THR A 289 -12.06 28.59 -28.59
N CYS A 290 -12.53 29.39 -27.64
CA CYS A 290 -13.84 29.21 -27.01
C CYS A 290 -14.93 29.03 -28.09
N PRO A 291 -15.80 28.00 -27.98
CA PRO A 291 -16.83 27.72 -28.98
C PRO A 291 -17.88 28.84 -29.09
N LEU A 292 -18.05 29.66 -28.04
CA LEU A 292 -19.08 30.71 -27.98
C LEU A 292 -18.58 32.09 -28.43
N CYS A 293 -17.39 32.51 -27.97
CA CYS A 293 -16.89 33.88 -28.20
C CYS A 293 -15.60 33.96 -29.00
N ARG A 294 -15.05 32.82 -29.43
CA ARG A 294 -13.82 32.73 -30.24
C ARG A 294 -12.55 33.33 -29.60
N VAL A 295 -12.57 33.64 -28.30
CA VAL A 295 -11.37 33.95 -27.53
C VAL A 295 -10.40 32.76 -27.59
N LYS A 296 -9.12 33.03 -27.89
CA LYS A 296 -8.08 31.99 -27.99
C LYS A 296 -7.88 31.29 -26.65
N VAL A 297 -7.78 29.96 -26.69
CA VAL A 297 -7.50 29.12 -25.51
C VAL A 297 -6.22 28.30 -25.68
N GLU A 298 -5.85 27.97 -26.92
CA GLU A 298 -4.59 27.29 -27.24
C GLU A 298 -3.51 28.32 -27.60
N GLY A 299 -2.26 28.06 -27.17
CA GLY A 299 -1.12 28.92 -27.46
C GLY A 299 -1.13 30.25 -26.71
N VAL A 300 -2.00 30.38 -25.69
CA VAL A 300 -2.03 31.51 -24.74
C VAL A 300 -1.49 31.06 -23.40
N LYS A 301 -0.98 32.00 -22.60
CA LYS A 301 -0.47 31.69 -21.25
C LYS A 301 -1.61 31.05 -20.43
N PRO A 302 -1.40 29.86 -19.84
CA PRO A 302 -2.41 29.21 -19.04
C PRO A 302 -2.74 30.07 -17.80
N PRO A 303 -3.97 29.95 -17.27
CA PRO A 303 -4.34 30.56 -15.99
C PRO A 303 -3.36 30.15 -14.89
N GLU A 304 -3.06 31.06 -13.98
CA GLU A 304 -2.18 30.73 -12.85
C GLU A 304 -2.84 29.66 -11.98
N THR A 305 -2.11 28.57 -11.75
CA THR A 305 -2.49 27.56 -10.77
C THR A 305 -2.49 28.17 -9.36
N PRO A 306 -3.26 27.62 -8.41
CA PRO A 306 -3.36 28.18 -7.07
C PRO A 306 -1.99 28.41 -6.43
N ARG A 307 -1.74 29.62 -5.93
CA ARG A 307 -0.40 30.08 -5.50
C ARG A 307 0.17 29.19 -4.41
N ALA A 308 -0.67 28.72 -3.51
CA ALA A 308 -0.27 27.86 -2.40
C ALA A 308 -0.02 26.39 -2.81
N LEU A 309 -0.36 25.98 -4.05
CA LEU A 309 -0.16 24.60 -4.51
C LEU A 309 1.33 24.27 -4.70
N LYS A 310 2.10 25.17 -5.34
CA LYS A 310 3.56 25.01 -5.48
C LYS A 310 4.24 24.90 -4.12
N LYS A 311 3.83 25.76 -3.18
CA LYS A 311 4.35 25.75 -1.81
C LYS A 311 3.98 24.46 -1.07
N HIS A 312 2.76 23.95 -1.24
CA HIS A 312 2.33 22.68 -0.65
C HIS A 312 3.20 21.50 -1.11
N PHE A 313 3.54 21.42 -2.39
CA PHE A 313 4.47 20.39 -2.89
C PHE A 313 5.89 20.50 -2.36
N GLN A 314 6.32 21.69 -1.92
CA GLN A 314 7.62 21.91 -1.30
C GLN A 314 7.63 21.60 0.19
N ASP A 315 6.53 21.91 0.88
CA ASP A 315 6.44 21.83 2.34
C ASP A 315 5.96 20.45 2.84
N ASP A 316 5.10 19.75 2.09
CA ASP A 316 4.56 18.44 2.48
C ASP A 316 5.40 17.28 1.90
N ARG A 317 6.00 16.49 2.79
CA ARG A 317 6.85 15.35 2.43
C ARG A 317 6.13 14.33 1.53
N ARG A 318 4.85 14.05 1.78
CA ARG A 318 4.10 13.03 1.04
C ARG A 318 3.72 13.56 -0.35
N ALA A 319 3.32 14.82 -0.43
CA ALA A 319 3.07 15.48 -1.71
C ALA A 319 4.35 15.52 -2.57
N MET A 320 5.50 15.80 -1.94
CA MET A 320 6.81 15.74 -2.59
C MET A 320 7.13 14.32 -3.07
N GLU A 321 7.01 13.31 -2.21
CA GLU A 321 7.22 11.89 -2.58
C GLU A 321 6.35 11.48 -3.79
N ALA A 322 5.05 11.83 -3.79
CA ALA A 322 4.16 11.57 -4.91
C ALA A 322 4.58 12.30 -6.20
N LEU A 323 4.96 13.58 -6.11
CA LEU A 323 5.43 14.36 -7.25
C LEU A 323 6.72 13.77 -7.84
N PHE A 324 7.68 13.39 -7.01
CA PHE A 324 8.90 12.71 -7.46
C PHE A 324 8.59 11.38 -8.15
N GLU A 325 7.73 10.56 -7.57
CA GLU A 325 7.38 9.27 -8.17
C GLU A 325 6.67 9.45 -9.52
N LEU A 326 5.76 10.40 -9.66
CA LEU A 326 5.09 10.68 -10.95
C LEU A 326 6.08 11.17 -12.01
N ILE A 327 7.01 12.06 -11.66
CA ILE A 327 7.99 12.59 -12.62
C ILE A 327 9.01 11.53 -13.03
N TYR A 328 9.64 10.87 -12.05
CA TYR A 328 10.78 9.99 -12.29
C TYR A 328 10.39 8.52 -12.48
N GLY A 329 9.29 8.08 -11.88
CA GLY A 329 8.77 6.72 -12.00
C GLY A 329 7.82 6.55 -13.18
N PHE A 330 6.93 7.54 -13.42
CA PHE A 330 5.90 7.46 -14.46
C PHE A 330 6.15 8.39 -15.66
N GLY A 331 7.12 9.31 -15.59
CA GLY A 331 7.44 10.23 -16.69
C GLY A 331 6.42 11.35 -16.90
N VAL A 332 5.62 11.68 -15.87
CA VAL A 332 4.61 12.75 -15.93
C VAL A 332 5.27 14.11 -15.74
N GLU A 333 4.95 15.08 -16.61
CA GLU A 333 5.48 16.43 -16.49
C GLU A 333 4.91 17.16 -15.25
N VAL A 334 5.66 18.15 -14.74
CA VAL A 334 5.25 18.92 -13.54
C VAL A 334 3.93 19.66 -13.78
N GLU A 335 3.76 20.23 -14.97
CA GLU A 335 2.55 20.93 -15.40
C GLU A 335 1.33 20.00 -15.47
N ASP A 336 1.54 18.74 -15.87
CA ASP A 336 0.48 17.74 -15.94
C ASP A 336 0.10 17.24 -14.54
N CYS A 337 1.07 17.14 -13.62
CA CYS A 337 0.79 16.86 -12.21
C CYS A 337 -0.07 17.98 -11.58
N MET A 338 0.23 19.25 -11.90
CA MET A 338 -0.58 20.38 -11.45
C MET A 338 -2.00 20.34 -12.04
N SER A 339 -2.10 19.96 -13.31
CA SER A 339 -3.37 19.83 -14.00
C SER A 339 -4.19 18.66 -13.44
N ALA A 340 -3.54 17.56 -13.03
CA ALA A 340 -4.19 16.42 -12.37
C ALA A 340 -4.80 16.84 -11.03
N VAL A 341 -4.11 17.67 -10.24
CA VAL A 341 -4.68 18.26 -9.03
C VAL A 341 -5.90 19.15 -9.35
N ALA A 342 -5.84 19.97 -10.40
CA ALA A 342 -6.96 20.80 -10.84
C ALA A 342 -8.17 19.98 -11.35
N LYS A 343 -7.92 18.87 -12.04
CA LYS A 343 -8.92 17.87 -12.44
C LYS A 343 -9.55 17.22 -11.21
N CYS A 344 -8.76 16.79 -10.24
CA CYS A 344 -9.26 16.24 -8.97
C CYS A 344 -10.16 17.22 -8.21
N MET A 345 -9.81 18.52 -8.19
CA MET A 345 -10.67 19.57 -7.62
C MET A 345 -12.00 19.70 -8.38
N SER A 346 -11.95 19.67 -9.71
CA SER A 346 -13.14 19.81 -10.55
C SER A 346 -14.07 18.59 -10.45
N GLU A 347 -13.52 17.38 -10.45
CA GLU A 347 -14.27 16.14 -10.24
C GLU A 347 -14.94 16.12 -8.86
N GLU A 348 -14.29 16.63 -7.81
CA GLU A 348 -14.88 16.73 -6.47
C GLU A 348 -16.07 17.68 -6.44
N ILE A 349 -15.99 18.85 -7.11
CA ILE A 349 -17.11 19.79 -7.24
C ILE A 349 -18.28 19.10 -7.93
N ALA A 350 -18.03 18.47 -9.08
CA ALA A 350 -19.06 17.78 -9.86
C ALA A 350 -19.77 16.70 -9.03
N CYS A 351 -19.00 15.85 -8.33
CA CYS A 351 -19.56 14.79 -7.49
C CYS A 351 -20.40 15.34 -6.33
N ILE A 352 -19.93 16.38 -5.64
CA ILE A 352 -20.67 16.97 -4.52
C ILE A 352 -22.00 17.56 -5.02
N GLU A 353 -21.96 18.36 -6.08
CA GLU A 353 -23.13 19.06 -6.62
C GLU A 353 -24.16 18.06 -7.16
N LEU A 354 -23.75 17.07 -7.95
CA LEU A 354 -24.67 16.04 -8.43
C LEU A 354 -25.23 15.18 -7.28
N SER A 355 -24.46 14.92 -6.23
CA SER A 355 -24.99 14.24 -5.03
C SER A 355 -26.12 15.05 -4.39
N THR A 356 -26.01 16.39 -4.33
CA THR A 356 -27.10 17.23 -3.82
C THR A 356 -28.33 17.21 -4.73
N VAL A 357 -28.15 17.14 -6.05
CA VAL A 357 -29.26 17.04 -7.02
C VAL A 357 -29.97 15.70 -6.89
N VAL A 358 -29.24 14.59 -6.85
CA VAL A 358 -29.80 13.24 -6.65
C VAL A 358 -30.58 13.16 -5.34
N ALA A 359 -30.05 13.75 -4.26
CA ALA A 359 -30.73 13.78 -2.98
C ALA A 359 -32.07 14.55 -3.04
N ARG A 360 -32.12 15.67 -3.77
CA ARG A 360 -33.34 16.47 -3.98
C ARG A 360 -34.38 15.75 -4.84
N ASN A 361 -33.94 14.98 -5.83
CA ASN A 361 -34.82 14.26 -6.78
C ASN A 361 -35.27 12.87 -6.29
N GLY A 362 -35.35 12.67 -4.97
CA GLY A 362 -35.89 11.44 -4.38
C GLY A 362 -34.85 10.34 -4.11
N SER A 363 -33.55 10.63 -4.21
CA SER A 363 -32.43 9.75 -3.82
C SER A 363 -32.44 8.37 -4.50
N ASN A 364 -31.93 8.31 -5.74
CA ASN A 364 -31.66 7.03 -6.41
C ASN A 364 -30.42 6.35 -5.79
N GLU A 365 -30.59 5.16 -5.21
CA GLU A 365 -29.51 4.42 -4.52
C GLU A 365 -28.33 4.10 -5.42
N GLU A 366 -28.57 3.68 -6.67
CA GLU A 366 -27.51 3.34 -7.61
C GLU A 366 -26.66 4.57 -7.95
N GLN A 367 -27.31 5.69 -8.26
CA GLN A 367 -26.64 6.96 -8.55
C GLN A 367 -25.84 7.46 -7.32
N CYS A 368 -26.42 7.32 -6.12
CA CYS A 368 -25.74 7.64 -4.87
C CYS A 368 -24.48 6.80 -4.66
N GLU A 369 -24.53 5.49 -4.91
CA GLU A 369 -23.38 4.61 -4.73
C GLU A 369 -22.25 4.90 -5.74
N VAL A 370 -22.59 5.21 -6.99
CA VAL A 370 -21.59 5.63 -7.98
C VAL A 370 -20.86 6.91 -7.52
N LEU A 371 -21.61 7.93 -7.09
CA LEU A 371 -21.04 9.19 -6.61
C LEU A 371 -20.21 9.00 -5.33
N LYS A 372 -20.69 8.19 -4.38
CA LYS A 372 -19.93 7.85 -3.16
C LYS A 372 -18.63 7.11 -3.49
N LYS A 373 -18.65 6.18 -4.44
CA LYS A 373 -17.45 5.46 -4.89
C LYS A 373 -16.44 6.43 -5.49
N LYS A 374 -16.87 7.30 -6.42
CA LYS A 374 -16.00 8.32 -7.03
C LYS A 374 -15.43 9.28 -5.99
N LEU A 375 -16.24 9.75 -5.03
CA LEU A 375 -15.76 10.59 -3.93
C LEU A 375 -14.71 9.89 -3.06
N LYS A 376 -14.85 8.58 -2.79
CA LYS A 376 -13.82 7.80 -2.07
C LYS A 376 -12.52 7.71 -2.87
N GLU A 377 -12.59 7.53 -4.18
CA GLU A 377 -11.41 7.53 -5.07
C GLU A 377 -10.71 8.89 -5.05
N LEU A 378 -11.46 9.99 -5.17
CA LEU A 378 -10.93 11.35 -5.07
C LEU A 378 -10.30 11.63 -3.70
N GLN A 379 -10.88 11.10 -2.61
CA GLN A 379 -10.28 11.19 -1.28
C GLN A 379 -8.96 10.43 -1.17
N LYS A 380 -8.80 9.28 -1.84
CA LYS A 380 -7.52 8.56 -1.91
C LYS A 380 -6.48 9.39 -2.66
N GLU A 381 -6.85 9.90 -3.84
CA GLU A 381 -6.00 10.76 -4.68
C GLU A 381 -5.55 12.01 -3.90
N LYS A 382 -6.47 12.72 -3.26
CA LYS A 382 -6.20 13.87 -2.38
C LYS A 382 -5.21 13.55 -1.25
N ARG A 383 -5.30 12.36 -0.64
CA ARG A 383 -4.36 11.92 0.41
C ARG A 383 -2.97 11.62 -0.14
N VAL A 384 -2.86 11.08 -1.36
CA VAL A 384 -1.59 10.87 -2.06
C VAL A 384 -0.92 12.21 -2.34
N TRP A 385 -1.69 13.20 -2.77
CA TRP A 385 -1.26 14.59 -2.89
C TRP A 385 -0.94 15.28 -1.54
N GLY A 386 -0.93 14.56 -0.42
CA GLY A 386 -0.54 15.09 0.90
C GLY A 386 -1.64 15.87 1.64
N PHE A 387 -2.85 15.99 1.09
CA PHE A 387 -3.93 16.71 1.76
C PHE A 387 -4.65 15.81 2.79
N ARG A 388 -4.40 16.07 4.08
CA ARG A 388 -4.99 15.28 5.19
C ARG A 388 -6.31 15.85 5.75
N GLY A 389 -6.72 17.03 5.31
CA GLY A 389 -7.95 17.69 5.72
C GLY A 389 -8.39 18.74 4.70
N ASP A 390 -9.55 19.35 4.95
CA ASP A 390 -10.21 20.21 3.96
C ASP A 390 -9.70 21.65 3.96
N GLY A 391 -9.03 22.12 5.02
CA GLY A 391 -8.67 23.55 5.13
C GLY A 391 -7.74 24.07 4.02
N VAL A 392 -6.68 23.33 3.67
CA VAL A 392 -5.78 23.74 2.56
C VAL A 392 -6.45 23.44 1.22
N TRP A 393 -7.01 22.24 1.08
CA TRP A 393 -7.66 21.79 -0.15
C TRP A 393 -8.80 22.70 -0.60
N SER A 394 -9.74 23.03 0.29
CA SER A 394 -10.88 23.89 -0.02
C SER A 394 -10.45 25.29 -0.42
N ARG A 395 -9.40 25.84 0.21
CA ARG A 395 -8.83 27.14 -0.18
C ARG A 395 -8.22 27.12 -1.57
N LEU A 396 -7.45 26.07 -1.90
CA LEU A 396 -6.87 25.91 -3.25
C LEU A 396 -7.95 25.69 -4.30
N ARG A 397 -8.98 24.90 -3.96
CA ARG A 397 -10.14 24.65 -4.82
C ARG A 397 -10.92 25.93 -5.08
N GLU A 398 -11.14 26.75 -4.06
CA GLU A 398 -11.81 28.05 -4.20
C GLU A 398 -10.96 29.05 -5.00
N GLU A 399 -9.65 29.12 -4.74
CA GLU A 399 -8.71 29.93 -5.51
C GLU A 399 -8.72 29.51 -7.00
N TRP A 400 -8.67 28.20 -7.27
CA TRP A 400 -8.81 27.68 -8.61
C TRP A 400 -10.16 28.06 -9.19
N MET A 401 -11.28 27.76 -8.52
CA MET A 401 -12.63 28.05 -9.00
C MET A 401 -12.85 29.55 -9.29
N ASN A 402 -12.20 30.46 -8.56
CA ASN A 402 -12.36 31.91 -8.72
C ASN A 402 -11.29 32.56 -9.62
N SER A 403 -10.32 31.80 -10.15
CA SER A 403 -9.30 32.36 -11.04
C SER A 403 -9.82 32.64 -12.46
N GLY A 404 -9.16 33.57 -13.15
CA GLY A 404 -9.52 33.98 -14.51
C GLY A 404 -10.73 34.91 -14.59
N VAL A 405 -11.37 34.96 -15.77
CA VAL A 405 -12.54 35.81 -16.03
C VAL A 405 -13.80 35.19 -15.44
N VAL A 406 -14.41 35.88 -14.49
CA VAL A 406 -15.73 35.54 -13.92
C VAL A 406 -16.74 36.53 -14.50
N ARG A 407 -17.72 36.05 -15.28
CA ARG A 407 -18.83 36.89 -15.74
C ARG A 407 -19.86 36.96 -14.60
N GLY A 408 -20.06 38.13 -13.99
CA GLY A 408 -20.99 38.33 -12.88
C GLY A 408 -20.40 38.91 -11.59
N ALA A 409 -19.33 39.72 -11.68
CA ALA A 409 -18.97 40.68 -10.63
C ALA A 409 -19.31 42.10 -11.09
#